data_AF-A0A2V7VTU9-F1
#
_entry.id   AF-A0A2V7VTU9-F1
#
_cell.length_a   1.000
_cell.length_b   1.000
_cell.length_c   1.000
_cell.angle_alpha   90.00
_cell.angle_beta   90.00
_cell.angle_gamma   90.00
#
_symmetry.space_group_name_H-M   'P 1'
#
loop_
_entity.id
_entity.type
_entity.pdbx_description
1 polymer ?
#
loop_
_entity_poly.entity_id
_entity_poly.type
_entity_poly.pdbx_seq_one_letter_code
_entity_poly.pdbx_strand_id
1 'polypeptide(L)'
;MSEKKAAAVVDRRHGQALEMFEKAVKALGRKDFERAADLLDELMASHSDERDLIERARSYRAFCGRHGVYLHNRGEFAEAIKALHQAAEIHPRNEHVLYCLAAASARAGDTAAALKALKSAIAVSPANRAQARSDSDFDAIRDLSEFVALVHS
;
A
#
# COMPACT_ATOMS: atom_id res chain seq x y z
N MET A 1 22.86 -4.25 39.90
CA MET A 1 21.57 -4.91 39.53
C MET A 1 20.85 -4.26 38.33
N SER A 2 21.24 -3.08 37.84
CA SER A 2 20.54 -2.40 36.72
C SER A 2 20.78 -2.98 35.32
N GLU A 3 22.02 -3.38 34.99
CA GLU A 3 22.37 -3.72 33.60
C GLU A 3 21.80 -5.07 33.12
N LYS A 4 21.79 -6.10 33.97
CA LYS A 4 21.19 -7.42 33.65
C LYS A 4 19.69 -7.35 33.38
N LYS A 5 18.97 -6.43 34.05
CA LYS A 5 17.53 -6.26 33.89
C LYS A 5 17.19 -5.53 32.59
N ALA A 6 18.02 -4.57 32.19
CA ALA A 6 17.90 -3.87 30.90
C ALA A 6 18.17 -4.82 29.72
N ALA A 7 19.23 -5.63 29.79
CA ALA A 7 19.57 -6.61 28.74
C ALA A 7 18.44 -7.65 28.52
N ALA A 8 17.84 -8.18 29.59
CA ALA A 8 16.73 -9.12 29.49
C ALA A 8 15.42 -8.52 28.95
N VAL A 9 15.25 -7.20 29.05
CA VAL A 9 14.09 -6.49 28.46
C VAL A 9 14.31 -6.24 26.97
N VAL A 10 15.54 -5.90 26.57
CA VAL A 10 15.93 -5.76 25.14
C VAL A 10 15.76 -7.08 24.41
N ASP A 11 16.28 -8.17 24.99
CA ASP A 11 16.17 -9.53 24.43
C ASP A 11 14.71 -9.99 24.25
N ARG A 12 13.84 -9.63 25.21
CA ARG A 12 12.40 -9.92 25.12
C ARG A 12 11.68 -9.10 24.05
N ARG A 13 12.04 -7.82 23.88
CA ARG A 13 11.46 -6.95 22.85
C ARG A 13 11.85 -7.41 21.45
N HIS A 14 13.11 -7.79 21.27
CA HIS A 14 13.60 -8.38 20.03
C HIS A 14 12.85 -9.67 19.67
N GLY A 15 12.66 -10.57 20.65
CA GLY A 15 11.89 -11.79 20.46
C GLY A 15 10.43 -11.55 20.04
N GLN A 16 9.78 -10.53 20.60
CA GLN A 16 8.42 -10.14 20.22
C GLN A 16 8.35 -9.60 18.78
N ALA A 17 9.31 -8.74 18.40
CA ALA A 17 9.40 -8.21 17.05
C ALA A 17 9.61 -9.33 16.02
N LEU A 18 10.49 -10.29 16.31
CA LEU A 18 10.69 -11.48 15.48
C LEU A 18 9.41 -12.31 15.30
N GLU A 19 8.68 -12.55 16.40
CA GLU A 19 7.44 -13.33 16.34
C GLU A 19 6.36 -12.63 15.47
N MET A 20 6.24 -11.31 15.59
CA MET A 20 5.35 -10.52 14.74
C MET A 20 5.74 -10.59 13.27
N PHE A 21 7.04 -10.45 12.98
CA PHE A 21 7.58 -10.56 11.63
C PHE A 21 7.32 -11.94 11.01
N GLU A 22 7.54 -13.01 11.76
CA GLU A 22 7.28 -14.39 11.30
C GLU A 22 5.80 -14.61 11.01
N LYS A 23 4.90 -14.10 11.85
CA LYS A 23 3.44 -14.16 11.60
C LYS A 23 3.07 -13.42 10.31
N ALA A 24 3.67 -12.26 10.06
CA ALA A 24 3.45 -11.52 8.82
C ALA A 24 3.92 -12.29 7.58
N VAL A 25 5.13 -12.84 7.61
CA VAL A 25 5.67 -13.66 6.51
C VAL A 25 4.82 -14.91 6.26
N LYS A 26 4.31 -15.53 7.33
CA LYS A 26 3.39 -16.68 7.22
C LYS A 26 2.04 -16.29 6.60
N ALA A 27 1.52 -15.11 6.93
CA ALA A 27 0.30 -14.58 6.32
C ALA A 27 0.53 -14.30 4.81
N LEU A 28 1.68 -13.74 4.43
CA LEU A 28 2.06 -13.58 3.02
C LEU A 28 2.12 -14.91 2.27
N GLY A 29 2.72 -15.95 2.86
CA GLY A 29 2.75 -17.30 2.26
C GLY A 29 1.36 -17.89 2.04
N ARG A 30 0.36 -17.43 2.79
CA ARG A 30 -1.06 -17.81 2.65
C ARG A 30 -1.86 -16.86 1.74
N LYS A 31 -1.20 -15.86 1.14
CA LYS A 31 -1.84 -14.77 0.37
C LYS A 31 -2.81 -13.93 1.20
N ASP A 32 -2.67 -13.95 2.52
CA ASP A 32 -3.43 -13.11 3.44
C ASP A 32 -2.70 -11.77 3.59
N PHE A 33 -2.82 -10.94 2.55
CA PHE A 33 -2.06 -9.69 2.43
C PHE A 33 -2.50 -8.61 3.42
N GLU A 34 -3.77 -8.65 3.85
CA GLU A 34 -4.34 -7.77 4.88
C GLU A 34 -3.67 -8.01 6.22
N ARG A 35 -3.78 -9.26 6.71
CA ARG A 35 -3.18 -9.64 7.98
C ARG A 35 -1.67 -9.49 7.96
N ALA A 36 -1.03 -9.79 6.83
CA ALA A 36 0.40 -9.58 6.67
C ALA A 36 0.76 -8.10 6.84
N ALA A 37 0.03 -7.20 6.19
CA ALA A 37 0.32 -5.79 6.23
C ALA A 37 0.04 -5.22 7.64
N ASP A 38 -1.07 -5.55 8.28
CA ASP A 38 -1.36 -5.13 9.68
C ASP A 38 -0.24 -5.51 10.65
N LEU A 39 0.24 -6.75 10.58
CA LEU A 39 1.32 -7.24 11.43
C LEU A 39 2.65 -6.52 11.17
N LEU A 40 2.92 -6.14 9.91
CA LEU A 40 4.13 -5.39 9.55
C LEU A 40 4.05 -3.95 10.00
N ASP A 41 2.88 -3.30 9.89
CA ASP A 41 2.68 -1.93 10.37
C ASP A 41 2.68 -1.86 11.89
N GLU A 42 2.07 -2.82 12.58
CA GLU A 42 2.16 -2.93 14.02
C GLU A 42 3.62 -3.11 14.46
N LEU A 43 4.37 -4.00 13.80
CA LEU A 43 5.80 -4.18 14.08
C LEU A 43 6.59 -2.88 13.87
N MET A 44 6.28 -2.15 12.79
CA MET A 44 6.94 -0.86 12.51
C MET A 44 6.62 0.22 13.54
N ALA A 45 5.42 0.20 14.12
CA ALA A 45 4.98 1.15 15.13
C ALA A 45 5.49 0.81 16.54
N SER A 46 5.47 -0.48 16.93
CA SER A 46 5.76 -0.92 18.30
C SER A 46 7.24 -1.25 18.55
N HIS A 47 8.00 -1.56 17.50
CA HIS A 47 9.40 -2.02 17.59
C HIS A 47 10.36 -1.18 16.73
N SER A 48 10.16 0.15 16.74
CA SER A 48 10.95 1.10 15.93
C SER A 48 12.47 1.09 16.20
N ASP A 49 12.91 0.50 17.30
CA ASP A 49 14.31 0.26 17.68
C ASP A 49 14.97 -0.90 16.90
N GLU A 50 14.19 -1.81 16.33
CA GLU A 50 14.66 -3.01 15.62
C GLU A 50 14.96 -2.75 14.14
N ARG A 51 15.93 -1.88 13.85
CA ARG A 51 16.21 -1.34 12.51
C ARG A 51 16.21 -2.38 11.38
N ASP A 52 16.90 -3.50 11.57
CA ASP A 52 17.00 -4.56 10.56
C ASP A 52 15.65 -5.22 10.26
N LEU A 53 14.84 -5.48 11.29
CA LEU A 53 13.50 -6.03 11.13
C LEU A 53 12.56 -5.00 10.50
N ILE A 54 12.71 -3.72 10.84
CA ILE A 54 11.93 -2.62 10.26
C ILE A 54 12.21 -2.49 8.77
N GLU A 55 13.47 -2.54 8.33
CA GLU A 55 13.81 -2.46 6.90
C GLU A 55 13.24 -3.64 6.11
N ARG A 56 13.33 -4.85 6.67
CA ARG A 56 12.71 -6.04 6.08
C ARG A 56 11.20 -5.89 6.06
N ALA A 57 10.59 -5.43 7.15
CA ALA A 57 9.15 -5.25 7.25
C ALA A 57 8.62 -4.24 6.24
N ARG A 58 9.29 -3.11 6.04
CA ARG A 58 8.98 -2.15 4.96
C ARG A 58 9.03 -2.80 3.59
N SER A 59 10.04 -3.64 3.34
CA SER A 59 10.20 -4.33 2.06
C SER A 59 9.04 -5.31 1.80
N TYR A 60 8.66 -6.09 2.80
CA TYR A 60 7.48 -6.98 2.75
C TYR A 60 6.17 -6.21 2.68
N ARG A 61 6.09 -5.04 3.32
CA ARG A 61 4.90 -4.19 3.30
C ARG A 61 4.70 -3.53 1.93
N ALA A 62 5.78 -3.10 1.30
CA ALA A 62 5.79 -2.61 -0.08
C ALA A 62 5.39 -3.71 -1.08
N PHE A 63 5.70 -4.98 -0.78
CA PHE A 63 5.28 -6.12 -1.60
C PHE A 63 3.74 -6.25 -1.69
N CYS A 64 2.98 -5.93 -0.64
CA CYS A 64 1.51 -5.93 -0.70
C CYS A 64 0.96 -4.93 -1.74
N GLY A 65 1.54 -3.73 -1.84
CA GLY A 65 1.18 -2.76 -2.88
C GLY A 65 1.57 -3.22 -4.29
N ARG A 66 2.71 -3.90 -4.43
CA ARG A 66 3.17 -4.48 -5.70
C ARG A 66 2.28 -5.61 -6.20
N HIS A 67 1.62 -6.35 -5.29
CA HIS A 67 0.67 -7.39 -5.67
C HIS A 67 -0.54 -6.84 -6.42
N GLY A 68 -1.08 -5.70 -5.96
CA GLY A 68 -2.17 -5.00 -6.65
C GLY A 68 -1.80 -4.59 -8.08
N VAL A 69 -0.60 -4.04 -8.28
CA VAL A 69 -0.07 -3.70 -9.61
C VAL A 69 0.12 -4.94 -10.49
N TYR A 70 0.60 -6.04 -9.90
CA TYR A 70 0.76 -7.31 -10.63
C TYR A 70 -0.58 -7.84 -11.15
N LEU A 71 -1.63 -7.81 -10.33
CA LEU A 71 -2.98 -8.23 -10.72
C LEU A 71 -3.57 -7.32 -11.80
N HIS A 72 -3.37 -6.00 -11.67
CA HIS A 72 -3.78 -5.01 -12.67
C HIS A 72 -3.18 -5.30 -14.05
N ASN A 73 -1.87 -5.57 -14.11
CA ASN A 73 -1.18 -5.91 -15.36
C ASN A 73 -1.66 -7.22 -15.99
N ARG A 74 -2.31 -8.10 -15.22
CA ARG A 74 -2.95 -9.32 -15.71
C ARG A 74 -4.42 -9.14 -16.11
N GLY A 75 -4.97 -7.95 -15.94
CA GLY A 75 -6.39 -7.66 -16.18
C GLY A 75 -7.32 -8.15 -15.07
N GLU A 76 -6.77 -8.62 -13.94
CA GLU A 76 -7.53 -9.08 -12.76
C GLU A 76 -7.93 -7.87 -11.91
N PHE A 77 -8.71 -6.95 -12.49
CA PHE A 77 -8.94 -5.62 -11.91
C PHE A 77 -9.70 -5.68 -10.58
N ALA A 78 -10.63 -6.61 -10.39
CA ALA A 78 -11.38 -6.73 -9.14
C ALA A 78 -10.48 -7.12 -7.96
N GLU A 79 -9.58 -8.09 -8.17
CA GLU A 79 -8.59 -8.53 -7.19
C GLU A 79 -7.52 -7.45 -6.97
N ALA A 80 -7.09 -6.77 -8.04
CA ALA A 80 -6.16 -5.64 -7.95
C ALA A 80 -6.71 -4.54 -7.04
N ILE A 81 -7.97 -4.16 -7.25
CA ILE A 81 -8.67 -3.16 -6.44
C ILE A 81 -8.72 -3.58 -4.97
N LYS A 82 -9.02 -4.85 -4.66
CA LYS A 82 -9.02 -5.35 -3.27
C LYS A 82 -7.63 -5.20 -2.62
N ALA A 83 -6.59 -5.66 -3.30
CA ALA A 83 -5.21 -5.57 -2.78
C ALA A 83 -4.75 -4.12 -2.62
N LEU A 84 -5.13 -3.23 -3.54
CA LEU A 84 -4.80 -1.81 -3.49
C LEU A 84 -5.59 -1.07 -2.41
N HIS A 85 -6.85 -1.45 -2.14
CA HIS A 85 -7.60 -0.92 -1.02
C HIS A 85 -6.94 -1.28 0.31
N GLN A 86 -6.58 -2.54 0.52
CA GLN A 86 -5.83 -2.96 1.71
C GLN A 86 -4.52 -2.19 1.85
N ALA A 87 -3.78 -2.02 0.75
CA ALA A 87 -2.56 -1.22 0.77
C ALA A 87 -2.81 0.26 1.13
N ALA A 88 -3.95 0.83 0.72
CA ALA A 88 -4.36 2.20 0.98
C ALA A 88 -4.91 2.43 2.39
N GLU A 89 -5.60 1.46 3.00
CA GLU A 89 -6.04 1.57 4.41
C GLU A 89 -4.87 1.78 5.35
N ILE A 90 -3.78 1.12 5.01
CA ILE A 90 -2.61 1.04 5.85
C ILE A 90 -1.61 2.17 5.53
N HIS A 91 -1.54 2.61 4.27
CA HIS A 91 -0.82 3.81 3.88
C HIS A 91 -1.76 4.80 3.16
N PRO A 92 -2.64 5.49 3.90
CA PRO A 92 -3.71 6.32 3.32
C PRO A 92 -3.20 7.55 2.57
N ARG A 93 -1.92 7.88 2.70
CA ARG A 93 -1.26 8.98 1.98
C ARG A 93 -0.15 8.50 1.05
N ASN A 94 -0.12 7.23 0.68
CA ASN A 94 0.79 6.75 -0.36
C ASN A 94 0.16 7.03 -1.73
N GLU A 95 0.67 8.06 -2.40
CA GLU A 95 0.19 8.52 -3.70
C GLU A 95 0.28 7.44 -4.77
N HIS A 96 1.30 6.58 -4.73
CA HIS A 96 1.45 5.50 -5.72
C HIS A 96 0.35 4.46 -5.58
N VAL A 97 0.02 4.03 -4.36
CA VAL A 97 -1.08 3.09 -4.12
C VAL A 97 -2.42 3.70 -4.51
N LEU A 98 -2.67 4.96 -4.15
CA LEU A 98 -3.89 5.68 -4.53
C LEU A 98 -4.01 5.84 -6.06
N TYR A 99 -2.90 6.10 -6.74
CA TYR A 99 -2.87 6.21 -8.19
C TYR A 99 -3.15 4.86 -8.87
N CYS A 100 -2.49 3.78 -8.41
CA CYS A 100 -2.74 2.45 -8.92
C CYS A 100 -4.18 1.99 -8.68
N LEU A 101 -4.78 2.35 -7.52
CA LEU A 101 -6.18 2.10 -7.25
C LEU A 101 -7.08 2.82 -8.26
N ALA A 102 -6.78 4.08 -8.58
CA ALA A 102 -7.50 4.83 -9.60
C ALA A 102 -7.42 4.18 -10.98
N ALA A 103 -6.22 3.76 -11.40
CA ALA A 103 -6.00 3.09 -12.68
C ALA A 103 -6.76 1.75 -12.75
N ALA A 104 -6.66 0.93 -11.71
CA ALA A 104 -7.39 -0.34 -11.65
C ALA A 104 -8.91 -0.15 -11.66
N SER A 105 -9.44 0.83 -10.93
CA SER A 105 -10.87 1.18 -10.96
C SER A 105 -11.32 1.67 -12.33
N ALA A 106 -10.52 2.49 -13.02
CA ALA A 106 -10.85 2.97 -14.38
C ALA A 106 -10.93 1.79 -15.36
N ARG A 107 -9.96 0.88 -15.28
CA ARG A 107 -9.94 -0.36 -16.09
C ARG A 107 -11.06 -1.33 -15.76
N ALA A 108 -11.51 -1.37 -14.50
CA ALA A 108 -12.69 -2.13 -14.09
C ALA A 108 -14.03 -1.48 -14.50
N GLY A 109 -14.01 -0.25 -15.02
CA GLY A 109 -15.21 0.51 -15.40
C GLY A 109 -15.87 1.26 -14.24
N ASP A 110 -15.30 1.21 -13.02
CA ASP A 110 -15.79 1.98 -11.88
C ASP A 110 -15.25 3.42 -11.93
N THR A 111 -15.90 4.22 -12.76
CA THR A 111 -15.54 5.63 -13.00
C THR A 111 -15.55 6.46 -11.71
N ALA A 112 -16.54 6.24 -10.84
CA ALA A 112 -16.67 7.00 -9.60
C ALA A 112 -15.53 6.72 -8.63
N ALA A 113 -15.17 5.44 -8.44
CA ALA A 113 -14.02 5.06 -7.62
C ALA A 113 -12.71 5.57 -8.22
N ALA A 114 -12.54 5.48 -9.53
CA ALA A 114 -11.35 5.95 -10.24
C ALA A 114 -11.09 7.45 -9.99
N LEU A 115 -12.11 8.29 -10.20
CA LEU A 115 -12.01 9.74 -10.00
C LEU A 115 -11.71 10.10 -8.54
N LYS A 116 -12.35 9.41 -7.59
CA LYS A 116 -12.12 9.61 -6.15
C LYS A 116 -10.68 9.27 -5.75
N ALA A 117 -10.18 8.12 -6.18
CA ALA A 117 -8.82 7.69 -5.90
C ALA A 117 -7.79 8.60 -6.58
N LEU A 118 -8.01 8.98 -7.84
CA LEU A 118 -7.12 9.89 -8.58
C LEU A 118 -7.05 11.27 -7.92
N LYS A 119 -8.18 11.83 -7.50
CA LYS A 119 -8.23 13.09 -6.74
C LYS A 119 -7.40 13.00 -5.46
N SER A 120 -7.48 11.88 -4.75
CA SER A 120 -6.70 11.65 -3.53
C SER A 120 -5.21 11.54 -3.83
N ALA A 121 -4.83 10.81 -4.89
CA ALA A 121 -3.44 10.71 -5.34
C ALA A 121 -2.85 12.08 -5.74
N ILE A 122 -3.62 12.91 -6.45
CA ILE A 122 -3.23 14.27 -6.85
C ILE A 122 -3.11 15.21 -5.64
N ALA A 123 -3.97 15.05 -4.63
CA ALA A 123 -3.91 15.85 -3.41
C ALA A 123 -2.64 15.57 -2.58
N VAL A 124 -2.13 14.33 -2.62
CA VAL A 124 -0.84 13.98 -2.01
C VAL A 124 0.33 14.41 -2.89
N SER A 125 0.27 14.12 -4.19
CA SER A 125 1.31 14.47 -5.17
C SER A 125 0.71 15.08 -6.44
N PRO A 126 0.78 16.41 -6.59
CA PRO A 126 0.29 17.11 -7.78
C PRO A 126 0.89 16.63 -9.10
N ALA A 127 2.08 16.00 -9.08
CA ALA A 127 2.74 15.46 -10.27
C ALA A 127 1.93 14.36 -10.97
N ASN A 128 1.06 13.67 -10.23
CA ASN A 128 0.16 12.64 -10.77
C ASN A 128 -0.78 13.16 -11.88
N ARG A 129 -1.05 14.48 -11.93
CA ARG A 129 -1.81 15.11 -13.03
C ARG A 129 -1.16 14.88 -14.39
N ALA A 130 0.17 15.04 -14.46
CA ALA A 130 0.90 14.87 -15.71
C ALA A 130 0.87 13.41 -16.16
N GLN A 131 1.05 12.49 -15.21
CA GLN A 131 1.01 11.06 -15.50
C GLN A 131 -0.37 10.62 -16.00
N ALA A 132 -1.45 10.97 -15.29
CA ALA A 132 -2.81 10.58 -15.66
C ALA A 132 -3.22 11.08 -17.06
N ARG A 133 -2.73 12.25 -17.49
CA ARG A 133 -2.99 12.80 -18.83
C ARG A 133 -2.44 11.97 -19.99
N SER A 134 -1.47 11.11 -19.76
CA SER A 134 -0.86 10.26 -20.80
C SER A 134 -1.07 8.77 -20.56
N ASP A 135 -1.61 8.39 -19.40
CA ASP A 135 -1.71 6.99 -18.98
C ASP A 135 -2.97 6.33 -19.57
N SER A 136 -2.77 5.26 -20.34
CA SER A 136 -3.84 4.55 -21.08
C SER A 136 -4.87 3.89 -20.17
N ASP A 137 -4.54 3.65 -18.89
CA ASP A 137 -5.51 3.08 -17.96
C ASP A 137 -6.74 3.96 -17.76
N PHE A 138 -6.61 5.26 -18.02
CA PHE A 138 -7.70 6.24 -17.94
C PHE A 138 -8.38 6.54 -19.27
N ASP A 139 -8.05 5.85 -20.37
CA ASP A 139 -8.62 6.14 -21.69
C ASP A 139 -10.16 6.13 -21.68
N ALA A 140 -10.76 5.21 -20.94
CA ALA A 140 -12.22 5.09 -20.83
C ALA A 140 -12.90 6.30 -20.13
N ILE A 141 -12.14 7.08 -19.36
CA ILE A 141 -12.67 8.21 -18.59
C ILE A 141 -12.03 9.55 -18.97
N ARG A 142 -11.11 9.56 -19.94
CA ARG A 142 -10.24 10.69 -20.30
C ARG A 142 -11.01 11.95 -20.70
N ASP A 143 -12.13 11.76 -21.39
CA ASP A 143 -12.96 12.86 -21.92
C ASP A 143 -14.04 13.34 -20.94
N LEU A 144 -14.14 12.73 -19.75
CA LEU A 144 -15.10 13.16 -18.75
C LEU A 144 -14.68 14.52 -18.18
N SER A 145 -15.64 15.45 -18.09
CA SER A 145 -15.40 16.80 -17.58
C SER A 145 -14.74 16.80 -16.19
N GLU A 146 -15.12 15.84 -15.33
CA GLU A 146 -14.53 15.68 -14.00
C GLU A 146 -13.06 15.24 -14.05
N PHE A 147 -12.71 14.31 -14.95
CA PHE A 147 -11.33 13.87 -15.14
C PHE A 147 -10.47 15.02 -15.66
N VAL A 148 -10.94 15.71 -16.70
CA VAL A 148 -10.28 16.89 -17.29
C VAL A 148 -10.03 17.95 -16.24
N ALA A 149 -11.03 18.27 -15.40
CA ALA A 149 -10.88 19.23 -14.31
C ALA A 149 -9.83 18.80 -13.27
N LEU A 150 -9.78 17.51 -12.92
CA LEU A 150 -8.78 17.00 -11.97
C LEU A 150 -7.36 17.19 -12.50
N VAL A 151 -7.12 16.90 -13.78
CA VAL A 151 -5.75 16.84 -14.33
C VAL A 151 -5.24 18.15 -14.94
N HIS A 152 -6.12 19.13 -15.16
CA HIS A 152 -5.77 20.47 -15.67
C HIS A 152 -5.94 21.62 -14.65
N SER A 153 -6.35 21.30 -13.41
CA SER A 153 -6.44 22.26 -12.30
C SER A 153 -5.11 22.65 -11.69
#